data_AF-A0A167UW79-F1
#
_entry.id   AF-A0A167UW79-F1
#
_cell.length_a   1.000
_cell.length_b   1.000
_cell.length_c   1.000
_cell.angle_alpha   90.00
_cell.angle_beta   90.00
_cell.angle_gamma   90.00
#
_symmetry.space_group_name_H-M   'P 1'
#
loop_
_entity.id
_entity.type
_entity.pdbx_description
1 polymer ?
#
loop_
_entity_poly.entity_id
_entity_poly.type
_entity_poly.pdbx_seq_one_letter_code
_entity_poly.pdbx_strand_id
1 'polypeptide(L)'
;MASATAFGQASTSARTPFAPSVDVAAQRGPQIFNSLFDSLRRWGATVHPNGMSFALATVPEGVLLHHGNGRNATPTTLDWLAYEIEHAEIFAKYRMGHPYRAGRSSSGESTNALIGVEDVAAQAPLGGYESVDNDDDDDDNAASSDETGHGWLHTFRTTRPLQFLYIDGMSGNKGNSGVIDTQDYILRATSTSASQPVGPPNHEPDPRPPGPPGEYARALDLCALCAEWQLHGVIRTESAGTEIIKCNFSDGLEQIQSLRRADPDAHPHPGGADRGGFPSRRHSRADAFRDVGAGRTRLDDSSWVSAFVFPVNLTNPDAQEPTLPRLVSTSADERIAIRTYLMDVVNERRGAAAASVSWRDVADLVVRRYADSMAFLAFNATTRSDFVDRTRFLLDVFVDYSVADAAERDAAAEARCATFYMQGKQLDTESDHLLYAAFKAVTAEICATLFGVRRLVTKDTGHDDDASWRNGKASLVQLVDYLGWSVFK
;
A
#
# COMPACT_ATOMS: atom_id res chain seq x y z
N MET A 1 -66.44 -10.51 34.91
CA MET A 1 -65.01 -10.82 35.07
C MET A 1 -64.35 -10.56 33.73
N ALA A 2 -63.54 -9.52 33.64
CA ALA A 2 -62.90 -9.07 32.40
C ALA A 2 -61.61 -9.87 32.16
N SER A 3 -61.46 -10.45 30.96
CA SER A 3 -60.22 -11.07 30.50
C SER A 3 -59.21 -9.99 30.13
N ALA A 4 -58.08 -9.97 30.82
CA ALA A 4 -56.92 -9.18 30.47
C ALA A 4 -56.06 -9.95 29.46
N THR A 5 -56.01 -9.48 28.22
CA THR A 5 -55.04 -9.89 27.21
C THR A 5 -53.72 -9.16 27.45
N ALA A 6 -52.69 -9.90 27.86
CA ALA A 6 -51.33 -9.40 27.94
C ALA A 6 -50.74 -9.27 26.53
N PHE A 7 -50.51 -8.03 26.09
CA PHE A 7 -49.69 -7.77 24.91
C PHE A 7 -48.22 -7.96 25.29
N GLY A 8 -47.60 -9.02 24.77
CA GLY A 8 -46.15 -9.18 24.80
C GLY A 8 -45.50 -8.09 23.94
N GLN A 9 -44.74 -7.19 24.58
CA GLN A 9 -43.81 -6.33 23.86
C GLN A 9 -42.70 -7.21 23.29
N ALA A 10 -42.70 -7.40 21.98
CA ALA A 10 -41.54 -7.89 21.26
C ALA A 10 -40.42 -6.86 21.43
N SER A 11 -39.41 -7.21 22.23
CA SER A 11 -38.13 -6.50 22.25
C SER A 11 -37.52 -6.62 20.86
N THR A 12 -37.65 -5.56 20.06
CA THR A 12 -36.86 -5.38 18.86
C THR A 12 -35.43 -5.12 19.31
N SER A 13 -34.64 -6.19 19.38
CA SER A 13 -33.18 -6.09 19.46
C SER A 13 -32.73 -5.27 18.25
N ALA A 14 -32.45 -3.98 18.48
CA ALA A 14 -31.85 -3.12 17.48
C ALA A 14 -30.49 -3.75 17.15
N ARG A 15 -30.41 -4.42 16.00
CA ARG A 15 -29.16 -4.98 15.49
C ARG A 15 -28.20 -3.80 15.39
N THR A 16 -27.14 -3.80 16.19
CA THR A 16 -26.11 -2.75 16.13
C THR A 16 -25.65 -2.63 14.67
N PRO A 17 -25.67 -1.43 14.08
CA PRO A 17 -25.25 -1.27 12.70
C PRO A 17 -23.80 -1.73 12.55
N PHE A 18 -23.50 -2.47 11.48
CA PHE A 18 -22.15 -2.88 11.17
C PHE A 18 -21.33 -1.63 10.81
N ALA A 19 -20.31 -1.35 11.61
CA ALA A 19 -19.57 -0.08 11.63
C ALA A 19 -18.10 -0.34 12.04
N PRO A 20 -17.18 0.61 11.81
CA PRO A 20 -15.85 0.52 12.38
C PRO A 20 -15.89 0.50 13.91
N SER A 21 -14.88 -0.09 14.54
CA SER A 21 -14.83 -0.25 16.00
C SER A 21 -13.44 0.05 16.54
N VAL A 22 -13.41 0.87 17.61
CA VAL A 22 -12.22 1.20 18.39
C VAL A 22 -11.59 -0.06 18.99
N ASP A 23 -12.41 -1.02 19.45
CA ASP A 23 -11.91 -2.27 20.04
C ASP A 23 -11.25 -3.15 18.97
N VAL A 24 -11.86 -3.23 17.77
CA VAL A 24 -11.29 -3.98 16.64
C VAL A 24 -10.00 -3.32 16.16
N ALA A 25 -9.97 -1.98 16.10
CA ALA A 25 -8.77 -1.22 15.76
C ALA A 25 -7.62 -1.49 16.74
N ALA A 26 -7.89 -1.51 18.05
CA ALA A 26 -6.90 -1.85 19.06
C ALA A 26 -6.41 -3.30 18.92
N GLN A 27 -7.31 -4.26 18.67
CA GLN A 27 -6.95 -5.68 18.47
C GLN A 27 -6.07 -5.91 17.25
N ARG A 28 -6.24 -5.10 16.20
CA ARG A 28 -5.45 -5.15 14.94
C ARG A 28 -4.43 -4.03 14.85
N GLY A 29 -3.94 -3.57 16.00
CA GLY A 29 -2.98 -2.48 16.13
C GLY A 29 -1.77 -2.60 15.19
N PRO A 30 -1.04 -3.74 15.16
CA PRO A 30 0.13 -3.90 14.29
C PRO A 30 -0.20 -3.77 12.81
N GLN A 31 -1.32 -4.34 12.35
CA GLN A 31 -1.70 -4.26 10.94
C GLN A 31 -2.04 -2.83 10.52
N ILE A 32 -2.77 -2.08 11.36
CA ILE A 32 -3.11 -0.68 11.11
C ILE A 32 -1.87 0.21 11.17
N PHE A 33 -1.00 0.00 12.16
CA PHE A 33 0.26 0.72 12.30
C PHE A 33 1.14 0.51 11.06
N ASN A 34 1.30 -0.74 10.59
CA ASN A 34 2.11 -1.07 9.43
C ASN A 34 1.52 -0.46 8.15
N SER A 35 0.21 -0.56 7.95
CA SER A 35 -0.48 0.02 6.81
C SER A 35 -0.23 1.54 6.68
N LEU A 36 -0.20 2.28 7.80
CA LEU A 36 0.17 3.70 7.81
C LEU A 36 1.68 3.93 7.62
N PHE A 37 2.51 3.20 8.37
CA PHE A 37 3.96 3.33 8.32
C PHE A 37 4.52 3.00 6.93
N ASP A 38 3.94 2.02 6.24
CA ASP A 38 4.39 1.53 4.94
C ASP A 38 3.75 2.28 3.76
N SER A 39 2.75 3.13 4.02
CA SER A 39 2.08 3.91 2.99
C SER A 39 3.09 4.66 2.11
N LEU A 40 2.90 4.71 0.79
CA LEU A 40 3.82 5.35 -0.19
C LEU A 40 5.31 4.94 -0.08
N ARG A 41 5.66 3.87 0.65
CA ARG A 41 7.01 3.30 0.74
C ARG A 41 7.01 1.96 0.04
N ARG A 42 7.79 1.84 -1.04
CA ARG A 42 7.77 0.62 -1.86
C ARG A 42 8.16 -0.63 -1.07
N TRP A 43 9.21 -0.57 -0.24
CA TRP A 43 9.61 -1.70 0.59
C TRP A 43 8.53 -2.10 1.58
N GLY A 44 7.91 -1.12 2.23
CA GLY A 44 6.82 -1.36 3.16
C GLY A 44 5.66 -2.10 2.49
N ALA A 45 5.22 -1.61 1.34
CA ALA A 45 4.22 -2.27 0.52
C ALA A 45 4.67 -3.68 0.09
N THR A 46 5.95 -3.90 -0.22
CA THR A 46 6.48 -5.23 -0.58
C THR A 46 6.41 -6.22 0.59
N VAL A 47 6.69 -5.75 1.82
CA VAL A 47 6.60 -6.58 3.04
C VAL A 47 5.14 -6.87 3.41
N HIS A 48 4.25 -5.90 3.22
CA HIS A 48 2.81 -6.02 3.47
C HIS A 48 2.01 -5.82 2.17
N PRO A 49 2.05 -6.80 1.24
CA PRO A 49 1.53 -6.62 -0.12
C PRO A 49 0.01 -6.55 -0.21
N ASN A 50 -0.70 -7.22 0.69
CA ASN A 50 -2.15 -7.22 0.74
C ASN A 50 -2.65 -6.03 1.58
N GLY A 51 -2.64 -4.85 0.97
CA GLY A 51 -3.14 -3.62 1.58
C GLY A 51 -4.64 -3.68 1.83
N MET A 52 -5.08 -3.16 2.97
CA MET A 52 -6.48 -3.19 3.41
C MET A 52 -7.04 -1.79 3.67
N SER A 53 -6.32 -0.75 3.24
CA SER A 53 -6.58 0.63 3.62
C SER A 53 -6.63 1.58 2.43
N PHE A 54 -7.31 2.70 2.65
CA PHE A 54 -7.49 3.79 1.72
C PHE A 54 -7.31 5.12 2.43
N ALA A 55 -6.89 6.14 1.70
CA ALA A 55 -6.85 7.52 2.17
C ALA A 55 -7.00 8.49 1.01
N LEU A 56 -7.46 9.71 1.28
CA LEU A 56 -7.30 10.80 0.33
C LEU A 56 -5.83 11.19 0.23
N ALA A 57 -5.38 11.43 -0.99
CA ALA A 57 -4.02 11.83 -1.29
C ALA A 57 -4.03 13.09 -2.16
N THR A 58 -3.13 14.02 -1.85
CA THR A 58 -2.92 15.24 -2.63
C THR A 58 -1.53 15.24 -3.23
N VAL A 59 -1.45 15.29 -4.55
CA VAL A 59 -0.22 15.61 -5.29
C VAL A 59 -0.17 17.13 -5.43
N PRO A 60 0.79 17.84 -4.81
CA PRO A 60 0.89 19.29 -4.90
C PRO A 60 1.14 19.78 -6.34
N GLU A 61 1.03 21.09 -6.55
CA GLU A 61 1.52 21.75 -7.77
C GLU A 61 3.04 21.58 -7.91
N GLY A 62 3.52 21.47 -9.15
CA GLY A 62 4.95 21.44 -9.48
C GLY A 62 5.60 20.06 -9.39
N VAL A 63 4.85 19.00 -9.10
CA VAL A 63 5.37 17.63 -9.01
C VAL A 63 5.59 17.06 -10.39
N LEU A 64 6.78 16.50 -10.62
CA LEU A 64 7.10 15.77 -11.84
C LEU A 64 6.59 14.33 -11.77
N LEU A 65 5.94 13.92 -12.85
CA LEU A 65 5.38 12.59 -13.09
C LEU A 65 5.78 12.11 -14.48
N HIS A 66 5.94 10.81 -14.65
CA HIS A 66 6.51 10.23 -15.86
C HIS A 66 5.55 9.24 -16.51
N HIS A 67 5.54 9.19 -17.83
CA HIS A 67 4.69 8.28 -18.61
C HIS A 67 5.51 7.72 -19.76
N GLY A 68 5.47 6.40 -19.93
CA GLY A 68 6.10 5.72 -21.04
C GLY A 68 5.05 5.11 -21.95
N ASN A 69 5.15 5.35 -23.25
CA ASN A 69 4.29 4.72 -24.26
C ASN A 69 5.05 4.56 -25.60
N GLY A 70 4.32 4.16 -26.64
CA GLY A 70 4.85 4.03 -28.00
C GLY A 70 4.59 5.22 -28.93
N ARG A 71 4.17 6.39 -28.44
CA ARG A 71 3.69 7.51 -29.27
C ARG A 71 4.23 8.85 -28.80
N ASN A 72 4.60 9.74 -29.73
CA ASN A 72 4.91 11.14 -29.40
C ASN A 72 3.65 11.99 -29.17
N ALA A 73 2.73 11.50 -28.34
CA ALA A 73 1.46 12.16 -28.07
C ALA A 73 1.08 12.00 -26.60
N THR A 74 0.58 13.09 -26.01
CA THR A 74 -0.02 13.06 -24.68
C THR A 74 -1.38 12.38 -24.75
N PRO A 75 -1.66 11.38 -23.89
CA PRO A 75 -3.00 10.81 -23.77
C PRO A 75 -4.04 11.88 -23.46
N THR A 76 -5.24 11.78 -23.99
CA THR A 76 -6.35 12.70 -23.67
C THR A 76 -7.32 12.11 -22.65
N THR A 77 -7.39 10.77 -22.59
CA THR A 77 -8.28 10.00 -21.72
C THR A 77 -7.50 9.41 -20.53
N LEU A 78 -8.09 8.44 -19.81
CA LEU A 78 -7.44 7.78 -18.70
C LEU A 78 -6.17 7.03 -19.14
N ASP A 79 -5.11 7.18 -18.35
CA ASP A 79 -3.82 6.50 -18.57
C ASP A 79 -3.00 6.46 -17.25
N TRP A 80 -1.77 5.96 -17.32
CA TRP A 80 -0.88 5.75 -16.17
C TRP A 80 0.26 6.76 -16.13
N LEU A 81 0.54 7.27 -14.93
CA LEU A 81 1.74 8.03 -14.60
C LEU A 81 2.52 7.29 -13.52
N ALA A 82 3.84 7.48 -13.47
CA ALA A 82 4.71 6.96 -12.43
C ALA A 82 5.42 8.09 -11.69
N TYR A 83 5.68 7.87 -10.39
CA TYR A 83 6.57 8.74 -9.62
C TYR A 83 8.04 8.50 -9.98
N GLU A 84 8.43 7.26 -10.27
CA GLU A 84 9.79 6.91 -10.64
C GLU A 84 9.96 6.95 -12.17
N ILE A 85 10.99 7.65 -12.66
CA ILE A 85 11.32 7.67 -14.09
C ILE A 85 11.59 6.25 -14.58
N GLU A 86 12.31 5.47 -13.79
CA GLU A 86 12.70 4.11 -14.11
C GLU A 86 11.50 3.17 -14.25
N HIS A 87 10.41 3.47 -13.55
CA HIS A 87 9.16 2.75 -13.68
C HIS A 87 8.49 3.09 -15.03
N ALA A 88 8.31 4.38 -15.34
CA ALA A 88 7.74 4.79 -16.64
C ALA A 88 8.58 4.33 -17.84
N GLU A 89 9.90 4.31 -17.71
CA GLU A 89 10.85 3.88 -18.73
C GLU A 89 10.60 2.44 -19.21
N ILE A 90 10.06 1.56 -18.35
CA ILE A 90 9.71 0.17 -18.72
C ILE A 90 8.67 0.15 -19.84
N PHE A 91 7.79 1.16 -19.86
CA PHE A 91 6.67 1.30 -20.80
C PHE A 91 7.00 2.17 -22.02
N ALA A 92 8.13 2.88 -22.01
CA ALA A 92 8.59 3.73 -23.10
C ALA A 92 9.20 2.89 -24.24
N LYS A 93 8.43 1.96 -24.82
CA LYS A 93 8.85 1.02 -25.86
C LYS A 93 7.82 0.93 -26.98
N TYR A 94 8.29 0.77 -28.22
CA TYR A 94 7.46 0.37 -29.35
C TYR A 94 7.41 -1.15 -29.44
N ARG A 95 6.22 -1.74 -29.47
CA ARG A 95 6.06 -3.16 -29.80
C ARG A 95 5.78 -3.30 -31.29
N MET A 96 6.81 -3.62 -32.06
CA MET A 96 6.62 -4.24 -33.38
C MET A 96 5.81 -5.53 -33.18
N GLY A 97 4.65 -5.64 -33.83
CA GLY A 97 3.90 -6.89 -33.89
C GLY A 97 4.79 -7.96 -34.50
N HIS A 98 5.24 -8.94 -33.72
CA HIS A 98 5.98 -10.07 -34.27
C HIS A 98 4.96 -11.04 -34.90
N PRO A 99 5.13 -11.44 -36.18
CA PRO A 99 4.24 -12.41 -36.79
C PRO A 99 4.35 -13.74 -36.03
N TYR A 100 3.17 -14.29 -35.74
CA TYR A 100 2.94 -15.54 -35.03
C TYR A 100 3.76 -16.68 -35.65
N ARG A 101 4.91 -17.05 -35.07
CA ARG A 101 5.65 -18.23 -35.52
C ARG A 101 5.12 -19.45 -34.79
N ALA A 102 4.27 -20.20 -35.47
CA ALA A 102 3.69 -21.44 -35.01
C ALA A 102 4.74 -22.44 -34.51
N GLY A 103 4.49 -22.98 -33.32
CA GLY A 103 4.75 -24.36 -32.91
C GLY A 103 6.19 -24.88 -32.95
N ARG A 104 6.80 -25.04 -31.77
CA ARG A 104 7.69 -26.18 -31.53
C ARG A 104 7.60 -26.64 -30.07
N SER A 105 7.09 -27.84 -29.89
CA SER A 105 7.07 -28.59 -28.64
C SER A 105 8.48 -28.91 -28.16
N SER A 106 8.75 -28.77 -26.86
CA SER A 106 9.76 -29.59 -26.20
C SER A 106 9.45 -29.77 -24.71
N SER A 107 9.18 -31.02 -24.37
CA SER A 107 9.24 -31.67 -23.07
C SER A 107 10.55 -31.46 -22.31
N GLY A 108 10.50 -31.48 -20.97
CA GLY A 108 11.57 -32.04 -20.13
C GLY A 108 12.13 -31.18 -18.98
N GLU A 109 11.77 -31.56 -17.75
CA GLU A 109 12.56 -31.61 -16.50
C GLU A 109 13.29 -30.38 -15.90
N SER A 110 12.74 -29.94 -14.75
CA SER A 110 13.35 -29.75 -13.41
C SER A 110 14.83 -29.37 -13.27
N THR A 111 15.11 -28.27 -12.57
CA THR A 111 15.97 -28.29 -11.36
C THR A 111 15.62 -27.17 -10.38
N ASN A 112 15.63 -27.52 -9.09
CA ASN A 112 15.44 -26.68 -7.90
C ASN A 112 16.49 -25.55 -7.77
N ALA A 113 16.06 -24.33 -7.42
CA ALA A 113 16.83 -23.42 -6.56
C ALA A 113 15.96 -22.29 -5.94
N LEU A 114 15.77 -22.38 -4.62
CA LEU A 114 15.76 -21.31 -3.61
C LEU A 114 14.60 -20.29 -3.58
N ILE A 115 13.70 -20.52 -2.61
CA ILE A 115 12.83 -19.60 -1.84
C ILE A 115 12.17 -18.49 -2.68
N GLY A 116 10.99 -18.85 -3.19
CA GLY A 116 10.18 -18.04 -4.09
C GLY A 116 9.56 -16.82 -3.44
N VAL A 117 9.87 -15.67 -4.02
CA VAL A 117 8.85 -14.65 -4.22
C VAL A 117 8.07 -15.15 -5.44
N GLU A 118 6.86 -15.66 -5.23
CA GLU A 118 6.00 -16.09 -6.33
C GLU A 118 5.83 -14.94 -7.35
N ASP A 119 5.77 -15.30 -8.63
CA ASP A 119 5.63 -14.44 -9.80
C ASP A 119 4.43 -13.46 -9.69
N VAL A 120 4.61 -12.34 -8.99
CA VAL A 120 3.70 -11.18 -9.09
C VAL A 120 4.03 -10.44 -10.38
N ALA A 121 3.25 -10.72 -11.43
CA ALA A 121 3.48 -10.16 -12.75
C ALA A 121 3.24 -8.64 -12.78
N ALA A 122 4.27 -7.80 -12.91
CA ALA A 122 4.14 -6.33 -13.08
C ALA A 122 3.43 -5.92 -14.38
N GLN A 123 2.84 -4.72 -14.44
CA GLN A 123 2.07 -4.22 -15.61
C GLN A 123 2.82 -4.43 -16.93
N ALA A 124 2.09 -4.89 -17.95
CA ALA A 124 2.63 -4.95 -19.31
C ALA A 124 2.34 -3.61 -20.00
N PRO A 125 3.25 -3.09 -20.85
CA PRO A 125 3.03 -1.86 -21.58
C PRO A 125 1.73 -1.88 -22.39
N LEU A 126 0.91 -0.82 -22.25
CA LEU A 126 -0.23 -0.54 -23.12
C LEU A 126 0.27 0.23 -24.34
N GLY A 127 0.22 -0.38 -25.54
CA GLY A 127 0.55 0.31 -26.79
C GLY A 127 0.73 -0.58 -28.01
N GLY A 128 -0.06 -0.29 -29.05
CA GLY A 128 -0.06 -0.91 -30.39
C GLY A 128 -1.45 -0.90 -31.04
N TYR A 129 -1.71 0.04 -31.97
CA TYR A 129 -2.87 -0.02 -32.87
C TYR A 129 -2.52 -0.83 -34.11
N GLU A 130 -3.56 -1.33 -34.77
CA GLU A 130 -3.55 -2.25 -35.91
C GLU A 130 -2.71 -1.76 -37.10
N SER A 131 -2.06 -2.73 -37.74
CA SER A 131 -1.70 -2.64 -39.15
C SER A 131 -2.98 -2.36 -39.94
N VAL A 132 -3.04 -1.18 -40.58
CA VAL A 132 -3.85 -1.06 -41.78
C VAL A 132 -3.16 -1.97 -42.79
N ASP A 133 -3.73 -3.15 -43.03
CA ASP A 133 -3.41 -3.98 -44.18
C ASP A 133 -3.86 -3.19 -45.43
N ASN A 134 -3.04 -2.23 -45.85
CA ASN A 134 -3.04 -1.74 -47.21
C ASN A 134 -2.07 -2.63 -47.98
N ASP A 135 -2.55 -3.80 -48.40
CA ASP A 135 -2.09 -4.41 -49.63
C ASP A 135 -2.52 -3.49 -50.77
N ASP A 136 -1.73 -2.44 -51.03
CA ASP A 136 -1.69 -1.77 -52.32
C ASP A 136 -0.26 -1.26 -52.52
N ASP A 137 0.45 -1.98 -53.39
CA ASP A 137 1.62 -1.50 -54.10
C ASP A 137 1.32 -0.12 -54.70
N ASP A 138 2.10 0.90 -54.35
CA ASP A 138 2.79 1.76 -55.32
C ASP A 138 3.50 2.96 -54.68
N ASP A 139 4.53 3.39 -55.39
CA ASP A 139 5.55 4.40 -55.13
C ASP A 139 5.10 5.77 -54.57
N ASP A 140 6.12 6.45 -54.01
CA ASP A 140 6.22 7.89 -53.78
C ASP A 140 5.46 8.50 -52.60
N ASN A 141 6.12 8.55 -51.42
CA ASN A 141 6.18 9.76 -50.58
C ASN A 141 7.26 9.66 -49.49
N ALA A 142 8.40 10.29 -49.72
CA ALA A 142 9.46 10.51 -48.75
C ALA A 142 9.07 11.59 -47.71
N ALA A 143 8.09 11.30 -46.85
CA ALA A 143 7.77 12.08 -45.66
C ALA A 143 6.80 11.35 -44.71
N SER A 144 7.29 10.37 -43.91
CA SER A 144 6.71 9.97 -42.59
C SER A 144 7.29 8.68 -41.97
N SER A 145 8.42 8.13 -42.45
CA SER A 145 8.94 6.84 -41.97
C SER A 145 9.66 6.85 -40.61
N ASP A 146 9.63 7.96 -39.86
CA ASP A 146 10.47 8.16 -38.66
C ASP A 146 9.72 7.97 -37.33
N GLU A 147 8.39 7.78 -37.36
CA GLU A 147 7.56 7.61 -36.14
C GLU A 147 7.28 6.15 -35.78
N THR A 148 7.43 5.22 -36.72
CA THR A 148 7.06 3.81 -36.53
C THR A 148 8.28 3.00 -36.08
N GLY A 149 8.48 2.87 -34.77
CA GLY A 149 9.58 2.04 -34.25
C GLY A 149 10.10 2.37 -32.86
N HIS A 150 9.72 3.52 -32.28
CA HIS A 150 10.34 4.02 -31.05
C HIS A 150 9.35 4.21 -29.91
N GLY A 151 9.81 3.91 -28.70
CA GLY A 151 9.11 4.30 -27.49
C GLY A 151 9.38 5.75 -27.13
N TRP A 152 8.49 6.33 -26.34
CA TRP A 152 8.57 7.72 -25.89
C TRP A 152 8.44 7.79 -24.37
N LEU A 153 9.31 8.59 -23.74
CA LEU A 153 9.21 8.94 -22.34
C LEU A 153 8.74 10.40 -22.23
N HIS A 154 7.59 10.57 -21.61
CA HIS A 154 6.96 11.84 -21.34
C HIS A 154 7.18 12.21 -19.88
N THR A 155 7.43 13.50 -19.63
CA THR A 155 7.43 14.05 -18.27
C THR A 155 6.41 15.16 -18.18
N PHE A 156 5.53 15.03 -17.21
CA PHE A 156 4.48 15.97 -16.89
C PHE A 156 4.79 16.67 -15.57
N ARG A 157 4.29 17.89 -15.43
CA ARG A 157 4.27 18.64 -14.18
C ARG A 157 2.83 18.92 -13.80
N THR A 158 2.47 18.73 -12.53
CA THR A 158 1.16 19.13 -12.02
C THR A 158 1.05 20.66 -12.00
N THR A 159 -0.06 21.21 -12.51
CA THR A 159 -0.28 22.66 -12.61
C THR A 159 -1.06 23.26 -11.45
N ARG A 160 -1.58 22.40 -10.57
CA ARG A 160 -2.27 22.74 -9.32
C ARG A 160 -2.28 21.50 -8.40
N PRO A 161 -2.71 21.61 -7.14
CA PRO A 161 -2.98 20.45 -6.31
C PRO A 161 -4.04 19.52 -6.92
N LEU A 162 -3.72 18.22 -7.02
CA LEU A 162 -4.62 17.19 -7.53
C LEU A 162 -4.91 16.16 -6.44
N GLN A 163 -6.20 15.84 -6.26
CA GLN A 163 -6.69 14.89 -5.26
C GLN A 163 -6.96 13.51 -5.86
N PHE A 164 -6.53 12.47 -5.18
CA PHE A 164 -6.61 11.07 -5.58
C PHE A 164 -7.05 10.20 -4.41
N LEU A 165 -7.54 9.00 -4.70
CA LEU A 165 -7.67 7.93 -3.71
C LEU A 165 -6.36 7.15 -3.66
N TYR A 166 -5.70 7.10 -2.52
CA TYR A 166 -4.59 6.18 -2.28
C TYR A 166 -5.13 4.80 -1.91
N ILE A 167 -4.55 3.75 -2.49
CA ILE A 167 -4.84 2.35 -2.19
C ILE A 167 -3.57 1.71 -1.65
N ASP A 168 -3.66 1.20 -0.42
CA ASP A 168 -2.54 0.60 0.31
C ASP A 168 -1.99 -0.69 -0.35
N GLY A 169 -0.79 -1.10 0.07
CA GLY A 169 -0.12 -2.33 -0.34
C GLY A 169 0.40 -2.30 -1.78
N MET A 170 0.66 -3.49 -2.33
CA MET A 170 1.10 -3.69 -3.71
C MET A 170 -0.10 -3.71 -4.67
N SER A 171 -1.04 -2.79 -4.50
CA SER A 171 -2.34 -2.80 -5.19
C SER A 171 -2.27 -2.55 -6.69
N GLY A 172 -1.12 -2.15 -7.24
CA GLY A 172 -0.87 -2.14 -8.69
C GLY A 172 -0.35 -3.47 -9.25
N ASN A 173 0.12 -4.39 -8.39
CA ASN A 173 0.46 -5.75 -8.84
C ASN A 173 -0.82 -6.49 -9.25
N LYS A 174 -0.67 -7.51 -10.11
CA LYS A 174 -1.77 -8.44 -10.37
C LYS A 174 -1.43 -9.85 -9.98
N GLY A 175 -2.49 -10.59 -9.67
CA GLY A 175 -2.43 -11.95 -9.16
C GLY A 175 -3.57 -12.18 -8.19
N ASN A 176 -3.78 -13.44 -7.83
CA ASN A 176 -4.85 -13.86 -6.92
C ASN A 176 -4.36 -13.98 -5.46
N SER A 177 -3.17 -13.45 -5.17
CA SER A 177 -2.54 -13.46 -3.83
C SER A 177 -3.23 -12.52 -2.83
N GLY A 178 -4.08 -11.62 -3.31
CA GLY A 178 -4.85 -10.68 -2.49
C GLY A 178 -4.48 -9.21 -2.67
N VAL A 179 -3.44 -8.91 -3.44
CA VAL A 179 -2.97 -7.54 -3.71
C VAL A 179 -4.04 -6.63 -4.34
N ILE A 180 -4.99 -7.20 -5.07
CA ILE A 180 -6.11 -6.49 -5.71
C ILE A 180 -7.45 -6.64 -4.96
N ASP A 181 -7.47 -7.32 -3.80
CA ASP A 181 -8.71 -7.63 -3.09
C ASP A 181 -9.50 -6.35 -2.74
N THR A 182 -8.85 -5.29 -2.26
CA THR A 182 -9.52 -4.03 -1.91
C THR A 182 -10.19 -3.36 -3.11
N GLN A 183 -9.57 -3.41 -4.28
CA GLN A 183 -10.16 -2.88 -5.52
C GLN A 183 -11.36 -3.72 -5.95
N ASP A 184 -11.21 -5.04 -6.00
CA ASP A 184 -12.22 -5.93 -6.58
C ASP A 184 -13.40 -6.17 -5.62
N TYR A 185 -13.12 -6.33 -4.32
CA TYR A 185 -14.15 -6.60 -3.31
C TYR A 185 -14.79 -5.33 -2.75
N ILE A 186 -14.04 -4.25 -2.49
CA ILE A 186 -14.59 -3.04 -1.87
C ILE A 186 -14.96 -2.00 -2.91
N LEU A 187 -14.02 -1.55 -3.75
CA LEU A 187 -14.26 -0.42 -4.65
C LEU A 187 -15.21 -0.78 -5.81
N ARG A 188 -15.08 -1.98 -6.38
CA ARG A 188 -15.86 -2.45 -7.55
C ARG A 188 -17.11 -3.24 -7.19
N ALA A 189 -17.45 -3.36 -5.91
CA ALA A 189 -18.47 -4.27 -5.34
C ALA A 189 -19.89 -4.17 -5.97
N THR A 190 -20.18 -3.15 -6.76
CA THR A 190 -21.45 -2.95 -7.48
C THR A 190 -21.56 -3.72 -8.80
N SER A 191 -20.48 -4.35 -9.29
CA SER A 191 -20.51 -5.14 -10.54
C SER A 191 -20.69 -6.64 -10.32
N THR A 192 -21.40 -7.06 -9.26
CA THR A 192 -21.81 -8.47 -9.05
C THR A 192 -22.99 -8.91 -9.93
N SER A 193 -23.43 -8.09 -10.88
CA SER A 193 -24.00 -8.66 -12.10
C SER A 193 -22.85 -9.27 -12.89
N ALA A 194 -22.84 -10.59 -13.00
CA ALA A 194 -22.21 -11.31 -14.11
C ALA A 194 -22.89 -10.97 -15.46
N SER A 195 -23.23 -9.70 -15.68
CA SER A 195 -23.32 -9.13 -17.01
C SER A 195 -21.88 -8.97 -17.50
N GLN A 196 -21.63 -9.56 -18.66
CA GLN A 196 -20.60 -9.17 -19.62
C GLN A 196 -20.11 -7.73 -19.41
N PRO A 197 -18.82 -7.42 -19.64
CA PRO A 197 -18.31 -6.06 -19.52
C PRO A 197 -19.21 -5.13 -20.33
N VAL A 198 -20.07 -4.38 -19.64
CA VAL A 198 -20.84 -3.31 -20.24
C VAL A 198 -19.85 -2.19 -20.35
N GLY A 199 -19.06 -2.22 -21.42
CA GLY A 199 -18.48 -0.99 -21.94
C GLY A 199 -19.61 0.04 -22.09
N PRO A 200 -19.33 1.33 -21.93
CA PRO A 200 -20.32 2.38 -22.14
C PRO A 200 -21.07 2.11 -23.46
N PRO A 201 -22.41 2.22 -23.49
CA PRO A 201 -23.14 2.05 -24.73
C PRO A 201 -22.71 3.19 -25.66
N ASN A 202 -22.03 2.81 -26.75
CA ASN A 202 -21.58 3.69 -27.83
C ASN A 202 -20.32 4.53 -27.58
N HIS A 203 -19.21 3.92 -27.16
CA HIS A 203 -17.89 4.48 -27.51
C HIS A 203 -17.25 3.68 -28.65
N GLU A 204 -16.65 4.41 -29.59
CA GLU A 204 -15.78 3.86 -30.63
C GLU A 204 -14.77 2.86 -30.05
N PRO A 205 -14.37 1.82 -30.81
CA PRO A 205 -13.38 0.85 -30.35
C PRO A 205 -12.11 1.55 -29.86
N ASP A 206 -11.73 1.29 -28.60
CA ASP A 206 -10.51 1.81 -28.00
C ASP A 206 -9.28 1.21 -28.73
N PRO A 207 -8.46 2.02 -29.42
CA PRO A 207 -7.40 1.54 -30.32
C PRO A 207 -6.13 1.05 -29.56
N ARG A 208 -6.25 0.70 -28.28
CA ARG A 208 -5.14 0.24 -27.43
C ARG A 208 -5.17 -1.28 -27.27
N PRO A 209 -4.01 -1.97 -27.33
CA PRO A 209 -3.97 -3.42 -27.16
C PRO A 209 -4.25 -3.77 -25.69
N PRO A 210 -4.86 -4.93 -25.43
CA PRO A 210 -5.29 -5.30 -24.08
C PRO A 210 -4.08 -5.44 -23.15
N GLY A 211 -4.14 -4.74 -22.02
CA GLY A 211 -3.27 -5.02 -20.87
C GLY A 211 -3.54 -6.42 -20.30
N PRO A 212 -2.91 -6.76 -19.16
CA PRO A 212 -3.25 -7.96 -18.40
C PRO A 212 -4.78 -8.06 -18.24
N PRO A 213 -5.40 -9.24 -18.44
CA PRO A 213 -6.85 -9.37 -18.49
C PRO A 213 -7.53 -8.66 -17.31
N GLY A 214 -8.39 -7.68 -17.64
CA GLY A 214 -9.19 -6.95 -16.66
C GLY A 214 -8.56 -5.70 -16.02
N GLU A 215 -7.28 -5.40 -16.22
CA GLU A 215 -6.64 -4.23 -15.58
C GLU A 215 -7.18 -2.90 -16.13
N TYR A 216 -7.30 -2.79 -17.44
CA TYR A 216 -7.89 -1.59 -18.07
C TYR A 216 -9.37 -1.42 -17.68
N ALA A 217 -10.12 -2.52 -17.58
CA ALA A 217 -11.51 -2.49 -17.09
C ALA A 217 -11.61 -2.05 -15.62
N ARG A 218 -10.67 -2.51 -14.77
CA ARG A 218 -10.55 -2.04 -13.38
C ARG A 218 -10.25 -0.55 -13.33
N ALA A 219 -9.33 -0.04 -14.15
CA ALA A 219 -9.03 1.38 -14.24
C ALA A 219 -10.26 2.22 -14.66
N LEU A 220 -11.06 1.72 -15.61
CA LEU A 220 -12.35 2.34 -15.99
C LEU A 220 -13.32 2.41 -14.80
N ASP A 221 -13.53 1.28 -14.10
CA ASP A 221 -14.43 1.22 -12.93
C ASP A 221 -13.96 2.17 -11.82
N LEU A 222 -12.65 2.21 -11.54
CA LEU A 222 -12.06 3.11 -10.55
C LEU A 222 -12.19 4.58 -10.96
N CYS A 223 -12.05 4.88 -12.24
CA CYS A 223 -12.23 6.25 -12.74
C CYS A 223 -13.69 6.71 -12.73
N ALA A 224 -14.64 5.82 -12.98
CA ALA A 224 -16.06 6.11 -12.79
C ALA A 224 -16.35 6.44 -11.32
N LEU A 225 -15.82 5.63 -10.39
CA LEU A 225 -15.93 5.89 -8.95
C LEU A 225 -15.27 7.22 -8.56
N CYS A 226 -14.07 7.50 -9.06
CA CYS A 226 -13.38 8.76 -8.82
C CYS A 226 -14.18 9.95 -9.35
N ALA A 227 -14.87 9.83 -10.49
CA ALA A 227 -15.73 10.89 -11.00
C ALA A 227 -16.92 11.17 -10.06
N GLU A 228 -17.57 10.13 -9.53
CA GLU A 228 -18.62 10.27 -8.50
C GLU A 228 -18.09 10.97 -7.25
N TRP A 229 -16.86 10.62 -6.84
CA TRP A 229 -16.19 11.19 -5.68
C TRP A 229 -15.42 12.48 -5.97
N GLN A 230 -15.51 13.03 -7.19
CA GLN A 230 -14.77 14.21 -7.65
C GLN A 230 -13.26 14.16 -7.35
N LEU A 231 -12.66 12.99 -7.54
CA LEU A 231 -11.23 12.75 -7.47
C LEU A 231 -10.64 12.64 -8.88
N HIS A 232 -9.35 12.90 -9.02
CA HIS A 232 -8.65 12.90 -10.30
C HIS A 232 -8.14 11.51 -10.70
N GLY A 233 -8.26 10.51 -9.82
CA GLY A 233 -7.91 9.12 -10.05
C GLY A 233 -7.42 8.40 -8.79
N VAL A 234 -6.60 7.37 -8.98
CA VAL A 234 -6.06 6.55 -7.88
C VAL A 234 -4.53 6.52 -7.86
N ILE A 235 -3.94 6.37 -6.68
CA ILE A 235 -2.51 6.14 -6.46
C ILE A 235 -2.35 4.76 -5.84
N ARG A 236 -1.44 3.95 -6.40
CA ARG A 236 -1.15 2.58 -5.92
C ARG A 236 0.28 2.17 -6.24
N THR A 237 0.76 1.12 -5.57
CA THR A 237 2.16 0.66 -5.73
C THR A 237 2.19 -0.69 -6.44
N GLU A 238 3.10 -0.84 -7.39
CA GLU A 238 3.47 -2.12 -8.01
C GLU A 238 4.97 -2.41 -7.86
N SER A 239 5.40 -3.60 -8.25
CA SER A 239 6.79 -4.07 -8.11
C SER A 239 7.79 -3.11 -8.76
N ALA A 240 7.38 -2.43 -9.84
CA ALA A 240 8.22 -1.48 -10.55
C ALA A 240 8.28 -0.07 -9.91
N GLY A 241 7.27 0.35 -9.14
CA GLY A 241 7.22 1.66 -8.50
C GLY A 241 5.81 2.06 -8.05
N THR A 242 5.65 3.32 -7.63
CA THR A 242 4.32 3.88 -7.36
C THR A 242 3.76 4.54 -8.62
N GLU A 243 2.51 4.21 -8.93
CA GLU A 243 1.80 4.72 -10.10
C GLU A 243 0.55 5.51 -9.71
N ILE A 244 0.11 6.34 -10.66
CA ILE A 244 -1.15 7.04 -10.64
C ILE A 244 -1.94 6.60 -11.88
N ILE A 245 -3.15 6.08 -11.67
CA ILE A 245 -4.15 6.04 -12.75
C ILE A 245 -4.79 7.42 -12.76
N LYS A 246 -4.45 8.25 -13.76
CA LYS A 246 -5.06 9.58 -13.93
C LYS A 246 -6.24 9.46 -14.87
N CYS A 247 -7.44 9.81 -14.40
CA CYS A 247 -8.68 9.56 -15.13
C CYS A 247 -8.92 10.52 -16.31
N ASN A 248 -8.28 11.67 -16.30
CA ASN A 248 -8.33 12.65 -17.39
C ASN A 248 -6.97 13.35 -17.51
N PHE A 249 -6.17 13.02 -18.52
CA PHE A 249 -4.84 13.60 -18.70
C PHE A 249 -4.85 15.06 -19.11
N SER A 250 -5.96 15.54 -19.69
CA SER A 250 -6.10 16.94 -20.11
C SER A 250 -6.30 17.89 -18.93
N ASP A 251 -6.50 17.36 -17.72
CA ASP A 251 -6.77 18.13 -16.53
C ASP A 251 -5.61 18.11 -15.52
N GLY A 252 -4.99 19.27 -15.33
CA GLY A 252 -4.05 19.53 -14.24
C GLY A 252 -2.61 19.09 -14.48
N LEU A 253 -2.27 18.77 -15.72
CA LEU A 253 -0.94 18.37 -16.14
C LEU A 253 -0.46 19.28 -17.27
N GLU A 254 0.82 19.63 -17.22
CA GLU A 254 1.55 20.30 -18.29
C GLU A 254 2.67 19.36 -18.75
N GLN A 255 2.74 19.08 -20.05
CA GLN A 255 3.83 18.29 -20.60
C GLN A 255 5.09 19.15 -20.69
N ILE A 256 6.10 18.81 -19.90
CA ILE A 256 7.39 19.52 -19.89
C ILE A 256 8.35 18.93 -20.93
N GLN A 257 8.22 17.63 -21.19
CA GLN A 257 9.17 16.91 -22.03
C GLN A 257 8.51 15.71 -22.72
N SER A 258 8.92 15.44 -23.96
CA SER A 258 8.73 14.16 -24.66
C SER A 258 10.01 13.78 -25.38
N LEU A 259 10.64 12.68 -24.98
CA LEU A 259 11.86 12.21 -25.61
C LEU A 259 11.68 10.81 -26.19
N ARG A 260 12.04 10.66 -27.46
CA ARG A 260 12.21 9.38 -28.15
C ARG A 260 13.28 8.56 -27.43
N ARG A 261 12.98 7.29 -27.14
CA ARG A 261 13.94 6.34 -26.58
C ARG A 261 14.80 5.74 -27.69
N ALA A 262 16.00 5.33 -27.30
CA ALA A 262 16.95 4.70 -28.21
C ALA A 262 16.33 3.47 -28.90
N ASP A 263 16.73 3.24 -30.14
CA ASP A 263 16.39 2.01 -30.86
C ASP A 263 16.90 0.79 -30.06
N PRO A 264 16.04 -0.20 -29.74
CA PRO A 264 16.47 -1.43 -29.11
C PRO A 264 17.63 -2.13 -29.85
N ASP A 265 17.69 -2.00 -31.18
CA ASP A 265 18.66 -2.72 -32.03
C ASP A 265 19.99 -1.94 -32.23
N ALA A 266 19.96 -0.61 -32.19
CA ALA A 266 21.16 0.22 -32.36
C ALA A 266 21.94 0.42 -31.04
N HIS A 267 21.23 0.39 -29.90
CA HIS A 267 21.80 0.58 -28.58
C HIS A 267 21.22 -0.46 -27.62
N PRO A 268 21.82 -1.66 -27.51
CA PRO A 268 21.45 -2.59 -26.47
C PRO A 268 21.55 -1.86 -25.12
N HIS A 269 20.42 -1.73 -24.43
CA HIS A 269 20.38 -1.09 -23.12
C HIS A 269 21.52 -1.64 -22.24
N PRO A 270 22.24 -0.79 -21.48
CA PRO A 270 23.03 -1.28 -20.35
C PRO A 270 22.02 -1.81 -19.32
N GLY A 271 21.67 -3.09 -19.43
CA GLY A 271 20.54 -3.71 -18.74
C GLY A 271 19.48 -4.33 -19.66
N GLY A 272 19.81 -4.60 -20.93
CA GLY A 272 18.97 -5.33 -21.87
C GLY A 272 18.39 -6.59 -21.22
N ALA A 273 17.08 -6.59 -21.08
CA ALA A 273 16.30 -7.75 -20.71
C ALA A 273 16.55 -8.86 -21.73
N ASP A 274 17.16 -9.95 -21.28
CA ASP A 274 16.93 -11.23 -21.93
C ASP A 274 15.41 -11.43 -22.04
N ARG A 275 15.00 -11.92 -23.19
CA ARG A 275 13.60 -12.21 -23.57
C ARG A 275 12.81 -12.74 -22.37
N GLY A 276 11.93 -11.90 -21.82
CA GLY A 276 10.95 -12.31 -20.81
C GLY A 276 11.29 -12.03 -19.34
N GLY A 277 12.35 -11.29 -19.01
CA GLY A 277 12.68 -10.95 -17.62
C GLY A 277 12.84 -9.46 -17.42
N PHE A 278 12.29 -8.94 -16.32
CA PHE A 278 12.69 -7.67 -15.73
C PHE A 278 14.22 -7.53 -15.82
N PRO A 279 14.77 -6.35 -16.16
CA PRO A 279 16.18 -6.12 -15.96
C PRO A 279 16.46 -6.51 -14.51
N SER A 280 17.35 -7.48 -14.31
CA SER A 280 17.96 -7.74 -13.01
C SER A 280 18.86 -6.55 -12.68
N ARG A 281 18.26 -5.36 -12.56
CA ARG A 281 18.78 -4.36 -11.66
C ARG A 281 18.73 -5.09 -10.34
N ARG A 282 19.92 -5.45 -9.84
CA ARG A 282 20.11 -5.74 -8.43
C ARG A 282 19.48 -4.55 -7.74
N HIS A 283 18.23 -4.71 -7.31
CA HIS A 283 17.53 -3.70 -6.54
C HIS A 283 18.43 -3.56 -5.33
N SER A 284 19.18 -2.46 -5.27
CA SER A 284 19.97 -2.21 -4.09
C SER A 284 18.97 -2.16 -2.93
N ARG A 285 19.36 -2.58 -1.72
CA ARG A 285 18.49 -2.37 -0.54
C ARG A 285 17.99 -0.92 -0.51
N ALA A 286 18.82 0.04 -0.92
CA ALA A 286 18.45 1.45 -1.06
C ALA A 286 17.32 1.73 -2.07
N ASP A 287 17.24 1.02 -3.20
CA ASP A 287 16.13 1.17 -4.14
C ASP A 287 14.82 0.66 -3.56
N ALA A 288 14.84 -0.41 -2.76
CA ALA A 288 13.64 -0.90 -2.09
C ALA A 288 13.05 0.16 -1.15
N PHE A 289 13.90 0.93 -0.46
CA PHE A 289 13.50 2.01 0.46
C PHE A 289 13.11 3.33 -0.21
N ARG A 290 12.89 3.38 -1.54
CA ARG A 290 12.38 4.60 -2.19
C ARG A 290 10.97 4.90 -1.68
N ASP A 291 10.86 6.03 -0.99
CA ASP A 291 9.63 6.69 -0.60
C ASP A 291 9.25 7.69 -1.69
N VAL A 292 7.96 7.76 -2.06
CA VAL A 292 7.46 8.82 -2.95
C VAL A 292 7.81 10.20 -2.38
N GLY A 293 7.83 10.31 -1.05
CA GLY A 293 8.21 11.52 -0.32
C GLY A 293 7.04 12.48 -0.13
N ALA A 294 6.88 12.97 1.10
CA ALA A 294 5.78 13.85 1.51
C ALA A 294 5.66 15.16 0.71
N GLY A 295 6.76 15.59 0.06
CA GLY A 295 6.76 16.77 -0.83
C GLY A 295 6.11 16.51 -2.20
N ARG A 296 6.01 15.25 -2.63
CA ARG A 296 5.42 14.84 -3.91
C ARG A 296 3.98 14.36 -3.75
N THR A 297 3.67 13.74 -2.62
CA THR A 297 2.31 13.28 -2.29
C THR A 297 2.07 13.37 -0.80
N ARG A 298 0.95 13.97 -0.41
CA ARG A 298 0.51 14.11 0.99
C ARG A 298 -0.74 13.29 1.20
N LEU A 299 -0.71 12.36 2.16
CA LEU A 299 -1.90 11.64 2.60
C LEU A 299 -2.64 12.45 3.65
N ASP A 300 -3.97 12.43 3.60
CA ASP A 300 -4.83 12.91 4.67
C ASP A 300 -5.16 11.74 5.61
N ASP A 301 -4.34 11.53 6.64
CA ASP A 301 -4.54 10.40 7.57
C ASP A 301 -5.87 10.50 8.35
N SER A 302 -6.43 11.70 8.48
CA SER A 302 -7.76 11.89 9.08
C SER A 302 -8.89 11.41 8.16
N SER A 303 -8.57 11.01 6.91
CA SER A 303 -9.46 10.31 5.97
C SER A 303 -9.16 8.81 5.86
N TRP A 304 -8.34 8.26 6.76
CA TRP A 304 -7.91 6.87 6.69
C TRP A 304 -9.07 5.91 6.96
N VAL A 305 -9.30 4.99 6.03
CA VAL A 305 -10.30 3.93 6.14
C VAL A 305 -9.63 2.60 5.89
N SER A 306 -9.90 1.59 6.74
CA SER A 306 -9.29 0.28 6.61
C SER A 306 -10.26 -0.84 6.91
N ALA A 307 -10.21 -1.94 6.17
CA ALA A 307 -10.96 -3.15 6.54
C ALA A 307 -10.53 -3.69 7.91
N PHE A 308 -9.32 -3.35 8.38
CA PHE A 308 -8.84 -3.74 9.70
C PHE A 308 -9.69 -3.15 10.84
N VAL A 309 -10.35 -1.99 10.68
CA VAL A 309 -11.17 -1.42 11.76
C VAL A 309 -12.59 -2.00 11.82
N PHE A 310 -12.96 -2.86 10.88
CA PHE A 310 -14.27 -3.51 10.85
C PHE A 310 -14.21 -4.94 11.40
N PRO A 311 -15.27 -5.43 12.07
CA PRO A 311 -15.33 -6.78 12.61
C PRO A 311 -15.60 -7.84 11.51
N VAL A 312 -14.76 -7.87 10.47
CA VAL A 312 -14.84 -8.78 9.32
C VAL A 312 -13.79 -9.89 9.38
N ASN A 313 -14.04 -11.01 8.72
CA ASN A 313 -13.05 -12.08 8.60
C ASN A 313 -12.04 -11.77 7.48
N LEU A 314 -10.79 -11.48 7.86
CA LEU A 314 -9.68 -11.20 6.94
C LEU A 314 -8.70 -12.37 6.78
N THR A 315 -9.06 -13.56 7.28
CA THR A 315 -8.18 -14.73 7.27
C THR A 315 -7.84 -15.16 5.85
N ASN A 316 -6.57 -15.44 5.58
CA ASN A 316 -6.16 -16.06 4.32
C ASN A 316 -6.64 -17.51 4.27
N PRO A 317 -7.43 -17.93 3.26
CA PRO A 317 -7.72 -19.35 3.07
C PRO A 317 -6.48 -20.16 2.65
N ASP A 318 -5.44 -19.51 2.13
CA ASP A 318 -4.16 -20.16 1.86
C ASP A 318 -3.35 -20.31 3.15
N ALA A 319 -3.15 -21.56 3.57
CA ALA A 319 -2.42 -21.90 4.78
C ALA A 319 -0.89 -21.65 4.66
N GLN A 320 -0.36 -21.47 3.45
CA GLN A 320 1.06 -21.11 3.25
C GLN A 320 1.31 -19.62 3.48
N GLU A 321 0.28 -18.78 3.35
CA GLU A 321 0.36 -17.33 3.49
C GLU A 321 -0.56 -16.78 4.60
N PRO A 322 -0.55 -17.36 5.82
CA PRO A 322 -1.55 -17.08 6.86
C PRO A 322 -1.45 -15.65 7.42
N THR A 323 -0.34 -14.96 7.18
CA THR A 323 -0.10 -13.59 7.63
C THR A 323 -0.62 -12.54 6.65
N LEU A 324 -0.91 -12.91 5.40
CA LEU A 324 -1.39 -12.01 4.36
C LEU A 324 -2.92 -11.92 4.39
N PRO A 325 -3.53 -10.79 4.78
CA PRO A 325 -4.98 -10.70 4.93
C PRO A 325 -5.69 -10.82 3.57
N ARG A 326 -6.92 -11.35 3.58
CA ARG A 326 -7.77 -11.52 2.39
C ARG A 326 -9.21 -11.06 2.64
N LEU A 327 -9.86 -10.48 1.64
CA LEU A 327 -11.27 -10.07 1.72
C LEU A 327 -12.25 -11.14 1.21
N VAL A 328 -11.75 -12.25 0.69
CA VAL A 328 -12.54 -13.33 0.07
C VAL A 328 -13.63 -13.91 0.97
N SER A 329 -13.44 -13.89 2.29
CA SER A 329 -14.37 -14.44 3.29
C SER A 329 -15.40 -13.43 3.79
N THR A 330 -15.35 -12.18 3.31
CA THR A 330 -16.35 -11.16 3.68
C THR A 330 -17.69 -11.42 2.97
N SER A 331 -18.78 -10.96 3.56
CA SER A 331 -20.10 -10.94 2.94
C SER A 331 -20.30 -9.71 2.06
N ALA A 332 -21.29 -9.75 1.17
CA ALA A 332 -21.62 -8.60 0.32
C ALA A 332 -22.03 -7.37 1.14
N ASP A 333 -22.84 -7.57 2.20
CA ASP A 333 -23.31 -6.49 3.07
C ASP A 333 -22.16 -5.80 3.81
N GLU A 334 -21.18 -6.57 4.32
CA GLU A 334 -19.99 -6.02 4.96
C GLU A 334 -19.16 -5.17 3.99
N ARG A 335 -18.96 -5.65 2.76
CA ARG A 335 -18.22 -4.90 1.73
C ARG A 335 -18.94 -3.63 1.31
N ILE A 336 -20.26 -3.68 1.16
CA ILE A 336 -21.11 -2.52 0.87
C ILE A 336 -20.99 -1.49 1.99
N ALA A 337 -21.02 -1.94 3.25
CA ALA A 337 -20.89 -1.04 4.39
C ALA A 337 -19.49 -0.38 4.48
N ILE A 338 -18.41 -1.14 4.24
CA ILE A 338 -17.05 -0.57 4.17
C ILE A 338 -16.95 0.45 3.03
N ARG A 339 -17.49 0.14 1.83
CA ARG A 339 -17.49 1.07 0.69
C ARG A 339 -18.30 2.33 0.98
N THR A 340 -19.46 2.18 1.61
CA THR A 340 -20.32 3.31 2.00
C THR A 340 -19.61 4.21 2.98
N TYR A 341 -18.99 3.62 4.00
CA TYR A 341 -18.18 4.35 4.97
C TYR A 341 -17.03 5.11 4.30
N LEU A 342 -16.30 4.47 3.38
CA LEU A 342 -15.24 5.13 2.62
C LEU A 342 -15.77 6.31 1.80
N MET A 343 -16.91 6.16 1.14
CA MET A 343 -17.55 7.24 0.39
C MET A 343 -17.92 8.42 1.30
N ASP A 344 -18.47 8.15 2.48
CA ASP A 344 -18.84 9.19 3.44
C ASP A 344 -17.60 9.97 3.92
N VAL A 345 -16.53 9.26 4.29
CA VAL A 345 -15.25 9.87 4.66
C VAL A 345 -14.66 10.69 3.52
N VAL A 346 -14.69 10.18 2.28
CA VAL A 346 -14.22 10.91 1.10
C VAL A 346 -15.03 12.19 0.90
N ASN A 347 -16.36 12.13 1.01
CA ASN A 347 -17.22 13.30 0.85
C ASN A 347 -17.01 14.36 1.94
N GLU A 348 -16.76 13.94 3.18
CA GLU A 348 -16.47 14.83 4.30
C GLU A 348 -15.09 15.50 4.16
N ARG A 349 -14.07 14.73 3.74
CA ARG A 349 -12.66 15.15 3.80
C ARG A 349 -12.14 15.73 2.50
N ARG A 350 -12.79 15.51 1.35
CA ARG A 350 -12.32 16.04 0.06
C ARG A 350 -12.25 17.57 0.09
N GLY A 351 -11.04 18.09 -0.14
CA GLY A 351 -10.79 19.54 -0.11
C GLY A 351 -10.43 20.10 1.27
N ALA A 352 -10.50 19.28 2.32
CA ALA A 352 -10.04 19.67 3.64
C ALA A 352 -8.53 19.88 3.67
N ALA A 353 -8.08 20.76 4.57
CA ALA A 353 -6.66 20.89 4.85
C ALA A 353 -6.16 19.62 5.56
N ALA A 354 -4.98 19.16 5.17
CA ALA A 354 -4.28 18.10 5.88
C ALA A 354 -3.95 18.56 7.32
N ALA A 355 -3.97 17.61 8.26
CA ALA A 355 -3.54 17.87 9.62
C ALA A 355 -2.08 18.34 9.67
N SER A 356 -1.75 19.17 10.66
CA SER A 356 -0.39 19.69 10.86
C SER A 356 0.60 18.60 11.29
N VAL A 357 0.12 17.54 11.95
CA VAL A 357 0.89 16.35 12.36
C VAL A 357 0.22 15.10 11.79
N SER A 358 0.96 14.36 10.96
CA SER A 358 0.52 13.12 10.35
C SER A 358 0.64 11.94 11.33
N TRP A 359 -0.28 10.98 11.25
CA TRP A 359 -0.16 9.69 11.93
C TRP A 359 1.05 8.88 11.45
N ARG A 360 1.44 9.05 10.18
CA ARG A 360 2.70 8.50 9.67
C ARG A 360 3.92 9.12 10.35
N ASP A 361 3.92 10.42 10.65
CA ASP A 361 4.99 11.05 11.42
C ASP A 361 5.09 10.45 12.83
N VAL A 362 3.94 10.20 13.47
CA VAL A 362 3.89 9.49 14.76
C VAL A 362 4.48 8.08 14.63
N ALA A 363 4.12 7.34 13.57
CA ALA A 363 4.67 6.01 13.33
C ALA A 363 6.20 6.07 13.13
N ASP A 364 6.69 7.04 12.36
CA ASP A 364 8.12 7.24 12.13
C ASP A 364 8.88 7.56 13.42
N LEU A 365 8.32 8.37 14.32
CA LEU A 365 8.91 8.65 15.63
C LEU A 365 9.00 7.38 16.50
N VAL A 366 7.93 6.58 16.53
CA VAL A 366 7.88 5.32 17.28
C VAL A 366 8.90 4.33 16.73
N VAL A 367 8.91 4.08 15.41
CA VAL A 367 9.85 3.16 14.76
C VAL A 367 11.28 3.63 14.96
N ARG A 368 11.58 4.92 14.74
CA ARG A 368 12.92 5.49 14.93
C ARG A 368 13.42 5.36 16.37
N ARG A 369 12.54 5.47 17.37
CA ARG A 369 12.92 5.30 18.77
C ARG A 369 13.28 3.85 19.09
N TYR A 370 12.44 2.91 18.66
CA TYR A 370 12.45 1.56 19.20
C TYR A 370 13.10 0.52 18.29
N ALA A 371 12.96 0.61 16.97
CA ALA A 371 13.29 -0.47 16.04
C ALA A 371 14.74 -0.96 16.19
N ASP A 372 15.73 -0.09 16.00
CA ASP A 372 17.15 -0.46 16.06
C ASP A 372 17.54 -1.00 17.44
N SER A 373 17.00 -0.38 18.49
CA SER A 373 17.24 -0.78 19.88
C SER A 373 16.70 -2.18 20.18
N MET A 374 15.46 -2.45 19.75
CA MET A 374 14.81 -3.73 19.96
C MET A 374 15.46 -4.82 19.12
N ALA A 375 15.78 -4.54 17.85
CA ALA A 375 16.49 -5.49 16.99
C ALA A 375 17.88 -5.83 17.54
N PHE A 376 18.62 -4.82 18.02
CA PHE A 376 19.89 -5.05 18.69
C PHE A 376 19.72 -5.95 19.92
N LEU A 377 18.78 -5.65 20.81
CA LEU A 377 18.55 -6.47 22.01
C LEU A 377 18.07 -7.89 21.67
N ALA A 378 17.17 -8.03 20.70
CA ALA A 378 16.58 -9.30 20.29
C ALA A 378 17.58 -10.24 19.60
N PHE A 379 18.55 -9.70 18.84
CA PHE A 379 19.40 -10.53 17.98
C PHE A 379 20.89 -10.41 18.28
N ASN A 380 21.39 -9.21 18.58
CA ASN A 380 22.82 -8.89 18.57
C ASN A 380 23.45 -8.66 19.95
N ALA A 381 22.66 -8.34 20.97
CA ALA A 381 23.16 -8.14 22.31
C ALA A 381 23.72 -9.46 22.86
N THR A 382 24.88 -9.38 23.51
CA THR A 382 25.65 -10.55 23.97
C THR A 382 25.92 -10.53 25.47
N THR A 383 25.76 -9.36 26.11
CA THR A 383 26.06 -9.18 27.53
C THR A 383 24.86 -8.64 28.29
N ARG A 384 24.78 -8.95 29.60
CA ARG A 384 23.76 -8.37 30.49
C ARG A 384 23.80 -6.84 30.52
N SER A 385 25.00 -6.26 30.47
CA SER A 385 25.18 -4.80 30.41
C SER A 385 24.52 -4.20 29.16
N ASP A 386 24.61 -4.85 28.00
CA ASP A 386 23.94 -4.38 26.78
C ASP A 386 22.42 -4.20 27.01
N PHE A 387 21.81 -5.17 27.69
CA PHE A 387 20.37 -5.13 28.01
C PHE A 387 20.03 -4.06 29.02
N VAL A 388 20.76 -4.00 30.13
CA VAL A 388 20.51 -3.01 31.19
C VAL A 388 20.65 -1.59 30.63
N ASP A 389 21.75 -1.31 29.93
CA ASP A 389 22.06 0.03 29.45
C ASP A 389 21.09 0.47 28.34
N ARG A 390 20.80 -0.42 27.38
CA ARG A 390 19.87 -0.07 26.30
C ARG A 390 18.43 0.03 26.77
N THR A 391 18.00 -0.82 27.71
CA THR A 391 16.65 -0.74 28.28
C THR A 391 16.47 0.53 29.11
N ARG A 392 17.47 0.90 29.92
CA ARG A 392 17.50 2.20 30.61
C ARG A 392 17.43 3.37 29.65
N PHE A 393 18.26 3.36 28.59
CA PHE A 393 18.23 4.39 27.55
C PHE A 393 16.83 4.57 26.93
N LEU A 394 16.09 3.47 26.72
CA LEU A 394 14.74 3.52 26.17
C LEU A 394 13.71 4.04 27.18
N LEU A 395 13.77 3.60 28.43
CA LEU A 395 12.68 3.74 29.40
C LEU A 395 12.86 4.84 30.43
N ASP A 396 14.09 5.19 30.84
CA ASP A 396 14.32 6.10 31.97
C ASP A 396 13.78 7.51 31.69
N VAL A 397 13.64 7.90 30.42
CA VAL A 397 12.97 9.15 30.00
C VAL A 397 11.51 9.25 30.47
N PHE A 398 10.86 8.11 30.73
CA PHE A 398 9.47 8.06 31.21
C PHE A 398 9.37 7.85 32.73
N VAL A 399 10.50 7.63 33.43
CA VAL A 399 10.52 7.27 34.85
C VAL A 399 10.70 8.53 35.70
N ASP A 400 9.72 8.80 36.57
CA ASP A 400 9.79 9.90 37.52
C ASP A 400 10.35 9.40 38.86
N TYR A 401 11.65 9.62 39.09
CA TYR A 401 12.33 9.19 40.31
C TYR A 401 11.96 10.01 41.56
N SER A 402 11.11 11.04 41.45
CA SER A 402 10.54 11.71 42.62
C SER A 402 9.49 10.83 43.33
N VAL A 403 8.91 9.86 42.62
CA VAL A 403 7.99 8.88 43.19
C VAL A 403 8.78 7.80 43.94
N ALA A 404 8.60 7.79 45.28
CA ALA A 404 9.33 6.91 46.17
C ALA A 404 8.97 5.43 45.97
N ASP A 405 7.67 5.11 45.83
CA ASP A 405 7.23 3.74 45.61
C ASP A 405 7.62 3.26 44.20
N ALA A 406 8.35 2.15 44.14
CA ALA A 406 8.89 1.65 42.88
C ALA A 406 7.81 1.07 41.95
N ALA A 407 6.78 0.42 42.51
CA ALA A 407 5.73 -0.20 41.73
C ALA A 407 4.81 0.86 41.12
N GLU A 408 4.42 1.87 41.91
CA GLU A 408 3.65 3.02 41.44
C GLU A 408 4.42 3.81 40.37
N ARG A 409 5.71 4.08 40.62
CA ARG A 409 6.58 4.77 39.67
C ARG A 409 6.66 4.05 38.32
N ASP A 410 6.91 2.75 38.35
CA ASP A 410 7.06 1.96 37.12
C ASP A 410 5.72 1.82 36.38
N ALA A 411 4.60 1.62 37.09
CA ALA A 411 3.27 1.57 36.48
C ALA A 411 2.91 2.91 35.80
N ALA A 412 3.20 4.03 36.45
CA ALA A 412 2.97 5.35 35.88
C ALA A 412 3.90 5.63 34.68
N ALA A 413 5.15 5.16 34.73
CA ALA A 413 6.10 5.28 33.63
C ALA A 413 5.69 4.46 32.40
N GLU A 414 5.18 3.24 32.61
CA GLU A 414 4.64 2.38 31.56
C GLU A 414 3.43 3.03 30.87
N ALA A 415 2.50 3.60 31.64
CA ALA A 415 1.35 4.33 31.11
C ALA A 415 1.74 5.59 30.31
N ARG A 416 2.74 6.36 30.78
CA ARG A 416 3.29 7.51 30.03
C ARG A 416 3.94 7.06 28.73
N CYS A 417 4.79 6.03 28.78
CA CYS A 417 5.47 5.45 27.62
C CYS A 417 4.46 5.06 26.54
N ALA A 418 3.37 4.39 26.94
CA ALA A 418 2.34 3.91 26.02
C ALA A 418 1.60 5.01 25.26
N THR A 419 1.61 6.27 25.73
CA THR A 419 0.83 7.37 25.12
C THR A 419 1.69 8.53 24.62
N PHE A 420 2.98 8.56 24.96
CA PHE A 420 3.87 9.71 24.76
C PHE A 420 3.87 10.27 23.33
N TYR A 421 4.07 9.42 22.32
CA TYR A 421 4.18 9.86 20.93
C TYR A 421 2.87 10.38 20.32
N MET A 422 1.74 10.14 20.97
CA MET A 422 0.42 10.58 20.52
C MET A 422 -0.01 11.89 21.18
N GLN A 423 0.74 12.41 22.17
CA GLN A 423 0.33 13.60 22.94
C GLN A 423 0.18 14.88 22.09
N GLY A 424 0.93 14.97 20.99
CA GLY A 424 0.85 16.11 20.07
C GLY A 424 -0.23 15.97 19.00
N LYS A 425 -0.95 14.85 18.94
CA LYS A 425 -1.93 14.57 17.89
C LYS A 425 -3.32 15.05 18.30
N GLN A 426 -3.93 15.89 17.45
CA GLN A 426 -5.35 16.23 17.56
C GLN A 426 -6.19 15.10 16.95
N LEU A 427 -7.32 14.80 17.60
CA LEU A 427 -8.25 13.75 17.18
C LEU A 427 -9.53 14.41 16.67
N ASP A 428 -9.53 14.77 15.38
CA ASP A 428 -10.58 15.59 14.78
C ASP A 428 -11.66 14.74 14.10
N THR A 429 -11.32 13.54 13.65
CA THR A 429 -12.23 12.64 12.94
C THR A 429 -12.38 11.28 13.64
N GLU A 430 -13.42 10.52 13.27
CA GLU A 430 -13.55 9.13 13.71
C GLU A 430 -12.33 8.29 13.31
N SER A 431 -11.78 8.51 12.12
CA SER A 431 -10.51 7.90 11.68
C SER A 431 -9.38 8.19 12.66
N ASP A 432 -9.23 9.42 13.16
CA ASP A 432 -8.20 9.74 14.16
C ASP A 432 -8.39 8.95 15.46
N HIS A 433 -9.63 8.78 15.93
CA HIS A 433 -9.91 7.98 17.13
C HIS A 433 -9.59 6.49 16.94
N LEU A 434 -9.90 5.94 15.77
CA LEU A 434 -9.58 4.56 15.40
C LEU A 434 -8.06 4.35 15.33
N LEU A 435 -7.34 5.28 14.69
CA LEU A 435 -5.89 5.25 14.59
C LEU A 435 -5.22 5.41 15.95
N TYR A 436 -5.72 6.31 16.82
CA TYR A 436 -5.23 6.45 18.19
C TYR A 436 -5.34 5.15 18.96
N ALA A 437 -6.45 4.42 18.83
CA ALA A 437 -6.64 3.15 19.52
C ALA A 437 -5.65 2.07 19.05
N ALA A 438 -5.44 1.95 17.74
CA ALA A 438 -4.45 1.06 17.15
C ALA A 438 -3.02 1.40 17.60
N PHE A 439 -2.64 2.66 17.51
CA PHE A 439 -1.29 3.13 17.88
C PHE A 439 -1.03 2.95 19.37
N LYS A 440 -2.01 3.29 20.22
CA LYS A 440 -1.92 3.07 21.66
C LYS A 440 -1.76 1.59 22.01
N ALA A 441 -2.43 0.68 21.30
CA ALA A 441 -2.26 -0.75 21.53
C ALA A 441 -0.83 -1.21 21.20
N VAL A 442 -0.28 -0.77 20.07
CA VAL A 442 1.09 -1.08 19.66
C VAL A 442 2.13 -0.53 20.64
N THR A 443 2.01 0.74 21.02
CA THR A 443 2.97 1.36 21.96
C THR A 443 2.80 0.81 23.37
N ALA A 444 1.59 0.43 23.79
CA ALA A 444 1.38 -0.25 25.06
C ALA A 444 2.11 -1.61 25.10
N GLU A 445 2.03 -2.40 24.03
CA GLU A 445 2.73 -3.71 23.95
C GLU A 445 4.26 -3.53 23.98
N ILE A 446 4.79 -2.55 23.26
CA ILE A 446 6.22 -2.18 23.29
C ILE A 446 6.64 -1.83 24.72
N CYS A 447 5.91 -0.91 25.36
CA CYS A 447 6.27 -0.43 26.69
C CYS A 447 6.14 -1.52 27.74
N ALA A 448 5.04 -2.29 27.74
CA ALA A 448 4.83 -3.41 28.66
C ALA A 448 5.95 -4.46 28.54
N THR A 449 6.33 -4.81 27.32
CA THR A 449 7.43 -5.75 27.06
C THR A 449 8.75 -5.20 27.57
N LEU A 450 9.12 -3.96 27.24
CA LEU A 450 10.38 -3.35 27.65
C LEU A 450 10.47 -3.19 29.17
N PHE A 451 9.39 -2.78 29.84
CA PHE A 451 9.35 -2.73 31.31
C PHE A 451 9.41 -4.14 31.93
N GLY A 452 8.82 -5.14 31.28
CA GLY A 452 9.01 -6.56 31.62
C GLY A 452 10.46 -7.00 31.56
N VAL A 453 11.14 -6.71 30.45
CA VAL A 453 12.57 -6.99 30.26
C VAL A 453 13.40 -6.26 31.30
N ARG A 454 13.14 -4.98 31.57
CA ARG A 454 13.81 -4.19 32.62
C ARG A 454 13.75 -4.93 33.95
N ARG A 455 12.55 -5.36 34.39
CA ARG A 455 12.35 -6.08 35.65
C ARG A 455 13.13 -7.40 35.72
N LEU A 456 13.26 -8.12 34.61
CA LEU A 456 14.04 -9.36 34.54
C LEU A 456 15.54 -9.10 34.66
N VAL A 457 16.07 -8.07 33.98
CA VAL A 457 17.52 -7.83 33.91
C VAL A 457 18.07 -6.96 35.05
N THR A 458 17.22 -6.22 35.76
CA THR A 458 17.65 -5.40 36.92
C THR A 458 17.54 -6.10 38.27
N LYS A 459 16.82 -7.21 38.38
CA LYS A 459 16.84 -8.02 39.61
C LYS A 459 18.18 -8.76 39.70
N ASP A 460 18.90 -8.56 40.80
CA ASP A 460 20.15 -9.27 41.06
C ASP A 460 19.82 -10.71 41.51
N THR A 461 19.75 -11.61 40.53
CA THR A 461 19.42 -13.03 40.76
C THR A 461 20.69 -13.85 40.69
N GLY A 462 21.56 -13.74 41.70
CA GLY A 462 22.73 -14.61 41.81
C GLY A 462 22.36 -16.07 41.51
N HIS A 463 23.06 -16.68 40.54
CA HIS A 463 22.91 -18.02 39.96
C HIS A 463 21.85 -18.25 38.86
N ASP A 464 20.92 -17.32 38.57
CA ASP A 464 19.83 -17.52 37.57
C ASP A 464 19.87 -16.49 36.40
N ASP A 465 21.01 -15.83 36.24
CA ASP A 465 21.25 -14.75 35.26
C ASP A 465 21.04 -15.20 33.81
N ASP A 466 21.44 -16.43 33.48
CA ASP A 466 21.30 -16.96 32.12
C ASP A 466 19.83 -17.18 31.71
N ALA A 467 18.96 -17.56 32.66
CA ALA A 467 17.55 -17.81 32.37
C ALA A 467 16.78 -16.50 32.20
N SER A 468 17.01 -15.52 33.08
CA SER A 468 16.39 -14.18 33.00
C SER A 468 16.77 -13.46 31.71
N TRP A 469 18.04 -13.58 31.30
CA TRP A 469 18.54 -13.11 30.01
C TRP A 469 17.81 -13.76 28.82
N ARG A 470 17.75 -15.10 28.79
CA ARG A 470 17.09 -15.85 27.71
C ARG A 470 15.62 -15.50 27.58
N ASN A 471 14.93 -15.33 28.70
CA ASN A 471 13.52 -14.94 28.73
C ASN A 471 13.32 -13.52 28.19
N GLY A 472 14.15 -12.56 28.61
CA GLY A 472 14.08 -11.19 28.10
C GLY A 472 14.33 -11.11 26.58
N LYS A 473 15.31 -11.87 26.08
CA LYS A 473 15.58 -11.98 24.63
C LYS A 473 14.40 -12.60 23.89
N ALA A 474 13.81 -13.67 24.42
CA ALA A 474 12.64 -14.33 23.83
C ALA A 474 11.42 -13.39 23.75
N SER A 475 11.15 -12.61 24.80
CA SER A 475 10.07 -11.60 24.78
C SER A 475 10.29 -10.53 23.71
N LEU A 476 11.53 -10.10 23.49
CA LEU A 476 11.85 -9.13 22.44
C LEU A 476 11.73 -9.71 21.02
N VAL A 477 12.11 -10.98 20.82
CA VAL A 477 11.88 -11.67 19.55
C VAL A 477 10.38 -11.77 19.26
N GLN A 478 9.58 -12.16 20.25
CA GLN A 478 8.12 -12.20 20.11
C GLN A 478 7.53 -10.82 19.82
N LEU A 479 8.05 -9.76 20.45
CA LEU A 479 7.62 -8.40 20.17
C LEU A 479 7.99 -7.96 18.73
N VAL A 480 9.21 -8.26 18.27
CA VAL A 480 9.63 -7.97 16.88
C VAL A 480 8.71 -8.67 15.88
N ASP A 481 8.38 -9.93 16.12
CA ASP A 481 7.47 -10.72 15.28
C ASP A 481 6.03 -10.17 15.33
N TYR A 482 5.53 -9.79 16.51
CA TYR A 482 4.22 -9.18 16.70
C TYR A 482 4.09 -7.83 15.96
N LEU A 483 5.12 -6.98 16.06
CA LEU A 483 5.14 -5.67 15.40
C LEU A 483 5.19 -5.82 13.88
N GLY A 484 5.98 -6.78 13.39
CA GLY A 484 6.07 -7.08 11.96
C GLY A 484 6.56 -5.93 11.09
N TRP A 485 7.25 -4.92 11.65
CA TRP A 485 7.66 -3.73 10.90
C TRP A 485 8.55 -4.08 9.71
N SER A 486 8.34 -3.39 8.58
CA SER A 486 9.11 -3.60 7.35
C SER A 486 10.61 -3.38 7.52
N VAL A 487 11.02 -2.56 8.50
CA VAL A 487 12.45 -2.32 8.83
C VAL A 487 13.16 -3.52 9.47
N PHE A 488 12.41 -4.54 9.91
CA PHE A 488 12.98 -5.78 10.44
C PHE A 488 13.24 -6.85 9.36
N LYS A 489 12.83 -6.60 8.11
CA LYS A 489 12.89 -7.59 7.02
C LYS A 489 14.11 -7.41 6.11
#